data_AF-A0A964J708-F1
#
_entry.id   AF-A0A964J708-F1
#
_cell.length_a   1.000
_cell.length_b   1.000
_cell.length_c   1.000
_cell.angle_alpha   90.00
_cell.angle_beta   90.00
_cell.angle_gamma   90.00
#
_symmetry.space_group_name_H-M   'P 1'
#
loop_
_entity.id
_entity.type
_entity.pdbx_description
1 polymer ?
#
loop_
_entity_poly.entity_id
_entity_poly.type
_entity_poly.pdbx_seq_one_letter_code
_entity_poly.pdbx_strand_id
1 'polypeptide(L)' 'MALASDGGRLIAGLEIGTAIRDRQLTTIVQDFARCASSCALAWLGATRRYMAASARTGFHPA' A
#
# COMPACT_ATOMS: atom_id res chain seq x y z
N MET A 1 -2.99 9.88 -0.84
CA MET A 1 -1.79 9.46 -1.60
C MET A 1 -2.11 8.21 -2.41
N ALA A 2 -1.85 8.21 -3.71
CA ALA A 2 -2.03 7.01 -4.54
C ALA A 2 -0.82 6.06 -4.38
N LEU A 3 -1.07 4.75 -4.30
CA LEU A 3 -0.03 3.73 -4.25
C LEU A 3 -0.18 2.75 -5.41
N ALA A 4 0.89 2.59 -6.19
CA ALA A 4 0.97 1.67 -7.32
C ALA A 4 2.41 1.16 -7.44
N SER A 5 2.64 -0.12 -7.13
CA SER A 5 3.94 -0.77 -7.20
C SER A 5 3.78 -2.28 -7.05
N ASP A 6 4.66 -3.04 -7.69
CA ASP A 6 4.73 -4.50 -7.54
C ASP A 6 5.46 -4.96 -6.27
N GLY A 7 5.99 -4.00 -5.51
CA GLY A 7 6.70 -4.23 -4.25
C GLY A 7 8.19 -3.93 -4.36
N GLY A 8 8.99 -4.71 -3.65
CA GLY A 8 10.42 -4.48 -3.45
C GLY A 8 10.86 -4.95 -2.07
N ARG A 9 11.83 -4.25 -1.48
CA ARG A 9 12.41 -4.65 -0.19
C ARG A 9 11.39 -4.53 0.95
N LEU A 10 11.27 -5.61 1.75
CA LEU A 10 10.31 -5.71 2.86
C LEU A 10 10.43 -4.54 3.84
N ILE A 11 11.63 -4.29 4.35
CA ILE A 11 11.88 -3.25 5.36
C ILE A 11 11.49 -1.86 4.85
N ALA A 12 11.79 -1.55 3.58
CA ALA A 12 11.40 -0.26 3.01
C ALA A 12 9.88 -0.10 2.95
N GLY A 13 9.14 -1.16 2.61
CA GLY A 13 7.67 -1.13 2.63
C GLY A 13 7.10 -0.88 4.03
N LEU A 14 7.70 -1.50 5.05
CA LEU A 14 7.32 -1.27 6.46
C LEU A 14 7.63 0.16 6.92
N GLU A 15 8.81 0.68 6.60
CA GLU A 15 9.20 2.07 6.91
C GLU A 15 8.27 3.09 6.24
N ILE A 16 7.92 2.87 4.97
CA ILE A 16 6.93 3.69 4.27
C ILE A 16 5.57 3.58 4.97
N GLY A 17 5.14 2.38 5.36
CA GLY A 17 3.89 2.17 6.10
C GLY A 17 3.84 2.92 7.43
N THR A 18 4.91 2.88 8.21
CA THR A 18 5.07 3.65 9.45
C THR A 18 5.01 5.14 9.16
N ALA A 19 5.74 5.63 8.17
CA ALA A 19 5.73 7.04 7.79
C ALA A 19 4.35 7.53 7.34
N ILE A 20 3.56 6.69 6.66
CA ILE A 20 2.16 6.92 6.28
C ILE A 20 1.28 7.01 7.53
N ARG A 21 1.44 6.09 8.48
CA ARG A 21 0.69 6.04 9.75
C ARG A 21 0.94 7.28 10.60
N ASP A 22 2.20 7.64 10.79
CA ASP A 22 2.61 8.77 11.65
C ASP A 22 2.05 10.11 11.13
N ARG A 23 1.92 10.23 9.80
CA ARG A 23 1.33 11.38 9.13
C ARG A 23 -0.19 11.28 8.95
N GLN A 24 -0.81 10.24 9.49
CA GLN A 24 -2.24 9.97 9.42
C GLN A 24 -2.82 9.99 8.00
N LEU A 25 -2.03 9.57 7.02
CA LEU A 25 -2.40 9.73 5.61
C LEU A 25 -3.54 8.79 5.21
N THR A 26 -4.37 9.30 4.31
CA THR A 26 -5.32 8.51 3.54
C THR A 26 -4.67 8.03 2.26
N THR A 27 -4.80 6.75 1.94
CA THR A 27 -4.24 6.14 0.73
C THR A 27 -5.32 5.51 -0.16
N ILE A 28 -5.03 5.43 -1.46
CA ILE A 28 -5.89 4.79 -2.45
C ILE A 28 -5.05 3.98 -3.43
N VAL A 29 -5.55 2.80 -3.81
CA VAL A 29 -5.11 2.11 -5.03
C VAL A 29 -6.17 2.37 -6.10
N GLN A 30 -5.80 3.09 -7.16
CA GLN A 30 -6.71 3.55 -8.21
C GLN A 30 -7.13 2.40 -9.14
N ASP A 31 -8.14 2.65 -9.99
CA ASP A 31 -8.58 1.66 -10.98
C ASP A 31 -7.41 1.23 -11.86
N PHE A 32 -7.38 -0.08 -12.14
CA PHE A 32 -6.34 -0.74 -12.94
C PHE A 32 -4.91 -0.67 -12.37
N ALA A 33 -4.71 -0.03 -11.21
CA ALA A 33 -3.44 -0.04 -10.50
C ALA A 33 -3.31 -1.28 -9.61
N ARG A 34 -2.05 -1.71 -9.41
CA ARG A 34 -1.69 -2.79 -8.50
C ARG A 34 -0.75 -2.29 -7.40
N CYS A 35 -0.99 -2.74 -6.18
CA CYS A 35 -0.09 -2.56 -5.04
C CYS A 35 0.18 -3.92 -4.40
N ALA A 36 1.29 -4.57 -4.77
CA ALA A 36 1.62 -5.93 -4.37
C ALA A 36 2.85 -5.99 -3.45
N SER A 37 2.99 -7.11 -2.72
CA SER A 37 4.12 -7.39 -1.86
C SER A 37 4.37 -6.25 -0.85
N SER A 38 5.58 -5.70 -0.77
CA SER A 38 5.91 -4.62 0.17
C SER A 38 5.13 -3.32 -0.05
N CYS A 39 4.58 -3.07 -1.26
CA CYS A 39 3.64 -1.96 -1.47
C CYS A 39 2.36 -2.16 -0.66
N ALA A 40 1.82 -3.38 -0.65
CA ALA A 40 0.60 -3.68 0.08
C ALA A 40 0.79 -3.49 1.59
N LEU A 41 1.99 -3.80 2.11
CA LEU A 41 2.38 -3.53 3.49
C LEU A 41 2.44 -2.02 3.79
N ALA A 42 3.01 -1.23 2.89
CA ALA A 42 2.99 0.23 3.01
C ALA A 42 1.55 0.79 3.02
N TRP A 43 0.70 0.29 2.11
CA TRP A 43 -0.71 0.69 2.01
C TRP A 43 -1.49 0.38 3.29
N LEU A 44 -1.21 -0.75 3.96
CA LEU A 44 -1.82 -1.11 5.24
C LEU A 44 -1.56 -0.08 6.35
N GLY A 45 -0.48 0.69 6.26
CA GLY A 45 -0.11 1.71 7.25
C GLY A 45 -1.11 2.88 7.35
N ALA A 46 -1.89 3.14 6.30
CA ALA A 46 -2.80 4.28 6.26
C ALA A 46 -3.96 4.21 7.27
N THR A 47 -4.41 5.37 7.74
CA THR A 47 -5.54 5.50 8.67
C THR A 47 -6.87 5.22 7.97
N ARG A 48 -6.99 5.64 6.71
CA ARG A 48 -8.07 5.27 5.79
C ARG A 48 -7.46 4.76 4.49
N ARG A 49 -8.02 3.66 4.01
CA ARG A 49 -7.51 2.86 2.89
C ARG A 49 -8.64 2.63 1.92
N TYR A 50 -8.44 3.08 0.68
CA TYR A 50 -9.41 2.88 -0.39
C TYR A 50 -8.81 2.02 -1.50
N MET A 51 -9.67 1.25 -2.13
CA MET A 51 -9.40 0.52 -3.37
C MET A 51 -10.53 0.85 -4.33
N ALA A 52 -10.18 1.25 -5.55
CA ALA A 52 -11.15 1.36 -6.62
C ALA A 52 -11.63 -0.04 -7.04
N ALA A 53 -12.76 -0.11 -7.75
CA ALA A 53 -13.41 -1.38 -8.08
C ALA A 53 -12.51 -2.34 -8.87
N SER A 54 -11.65 -1.80 -9.73
CA SER A 54 -10.73 -2.59 -10.57
C SER A 54 -9.29 -2.60 -10.02
N ALA A 55 -9.07 -2.13 -8.80
CA ALA A 55 -7.76 -2.10 -8.17
C ALA A 55 -7.36 -3.49 -7.63
N ARG A 56 -6.05 -3.75 -7.57
CA ARG A 56 -5.52 -5.03 -7.07
C ARG A 56 -4.51 -4.79 -5.95
N THR A 57 -4.75 -5.39 -4.78
CA THR A 57 -3.76 -5.49 -3.70
C THR A 57 -3.38 -6.95 -3.48
N GLY A 58 -2.12 -7.24 -3.18
CA GLY A 58 -1.68 -8.62 -2.96
C GLY A 58 -0.55 -8.74 -1.94
N PHE A 59 -0.60 -9.79 -1.13
CA PHE A 59 0.38 -10.11 -0.08
C PHE A 59 1.04 -11.47 -0.39
N HIS A 60 2.30 -11.67 0.00
CA HIS A 60 2.88 -13.02 -0.04
C HIS A 60 2.25 -13.88 1.07
N PRO A 61 1.92 -15.14 0.81
CA PRO A 61 1.63 -16.08 1.88
C PRO A 61 2.89 -16.21 2.77
N ALA A 62 2.69 -16.17 4.08
CA ALA A 62 3.75 -16.35 5.08
C ALA A 62 4.13 -17.81 5.23
#